data_AF-B9LNV1-F1
#
_entry.id   AF-B9LNV1-F1
#
_cell.length_a   1.000
_cell.length_b   1.000
_cell.length_c   1.000
_cell.angle_alpha   90.00
_cell.angle_beta   90.00
_cell.angle_gamma   90.00
#
_symmetry.space_group_name_H-M   'P 1'
#
loop_
_entity.id
_entity.type
_entity.pdbx_description
1 polymer ?
#
loop_
_entity_poly.entity_id
_entity_poly.type
_entity_poly.pdbx_seq_one_letter_code
_entity_poly.pdbx_strand_id
1 'polypeptide(L)'
;MSKDVGADPDDEPITPGETVYDEDGQVLGQVSGYTTDGFEVKIGEGGSASGDDAETIPGQEFGEGYLMWRCSECGEMGDLGSGMPDTCPECGAPEESIYAVEED
;
A
#
# COMPACT_ATOMS: atom_id res chain seq x y z
N MET A 1 41.57 19.01 17.35
CA MET A 1 40.44 19.00 18.29
C MET A 1 39.43 18.02 17.73
N SER A 2 39.68 16.72 17.89
CA SER A 2 38.70 15.68 17.56
C SER A 2 37.83 15.53 18.80
N LYS A 3 36.53 15.67 18.62
CA LYS A 3 35.56 15.54 19.70
C LYS A 3 34.78 14.27 19.38
N ASP A 4 35.31 13.17 19.91
CA ASP A 4 34.66 11.88 19.97
C ASP A 4 33.31 12.08 20.64
N VAL A 5 32.24 11.99 19.84
CA VAL A 5 30.88 11.90 20.32
C VAL A 5 30.77 10.54 21.01
N GLY A 6 30.70 10.57 22.34
CA GLY A 6 30.47 9.36 23.12
C GLY A 6 29.07 8.88 22.80
N ALA A 7 28.97 7.69 22.22
CA ALA A 7 27.73 6.94 22.18
C ALA A 7 27.37 6.61 23.64
N ASP A 8 26.28 7.17 24.12
CA ASP A 8 25.67 6.77 25.38
C ASP A 8 25.39 5.26 25.34
N PRO A 9 25.72 4.47 26.39
CA PRO A 9 25.54 3.02 26.37
C PRO A 9 24.07 2.58 26.44
N ASP A 10 23.13 3.53 26.47
CA ASP A 10 21.68 3.34 26.39
C ASP A 10 21.13 3.74 25.00
N ASP A 11 21.97 4.32 24.14
CA ASP A 11 21.67 4.56 22.72
C ASP A 11 21.90 3.25 21.98
N GLU A 12 21.06 2.26 22.25
CA GLU A 12 21.06 1.04 21.47
C GLU A 12 20.53 1.42 20.07
N PRO A 13 21.36 1.28 19.01
CA PRO A 13 20.99 1.80 17.71
C PRO A 13 19.80 1.01 17.19
N ILE A 14 18.72 1.74 16.89
CA ILE A 14 17.51 1.18 16.31
C ILE A 14 17.91 0.41 15.04
N THR A 15 17.62 -0.89 15.04
CA THR A 15 18.04 -1.79 13.96
C THR A 15 16.88 -2.00 12.98
N PRO A 16 17.11 -2.02 11.65
CA PRO A 16 16.07 -2.41 10.71
C PRO A 16 15.53 -3.81 11.04
N GLY A 17 14.21 -3.92 11.16
CA GLY A 17 13.49 -5.09 11.67
C GLY A 17 13.02 -4.97 13.12
N GLU A 18 13.41 -3.92 13.84
CA GLU A 18 12.95 -3.68 15.22
C GLU A 18 11.46 -3.32 15.25
N THR A 19 10.72 -3.90 16.21
CA THR A 19 9.28 -3.66 16.35
C THR A 19 9.02 -2.37 17.11
N VAL A 20 8.19 -1.51 16.54
CA VAL A 20 7.81 -0.22 17.11
C VAL A 20 6.44 -0.35 17.76
N TYR A 21 6.30 0.24 18.95
CA TYR A 21 5.09 0.21 19.75
C TYR A 21 4.62 1.64 20.05
N ASP A 22 3.31 1.80 20.21
CA ASP A 22 2.68 3.02 20.69
C ASP A 22 2.80 3.15 22.23
N GLU A 23 2.38 4.29 22.79
CA GLU A 23 2.37 4.53 24.24
C GLU A 23 1.51 3.53 25.03
N ASP A 24 0.48 2.96 24.39
CA ASP A 24 -0.37 1.92 24.98
C ASP A 24 0.25 0.51 24.88
N GLY A 25 1.43 0.39 24.25
CA GLY A 25 2.11 -0.90 24.01
C GLY A 25 1.58 -1.66 22.80
N GLN A 26 0.76 -1.02 21.95
CA GLN A 26 0.25 -1.60 20.71
C GLN A 26 1.34 -1.60 19.63
N VAL A 27 1.50 -2.71 18.90
CA VAL A 27 2.47 -2.79 17.79
C VAL A 27 2.03 -1.87 16.65
N LEU A 28 2.91 -0.93 16.28
CA LEU A 28 2.75 -0.04 15.13
C LEU A 28 3.40 -0.62 13.86
N GLY A 29 4.50 -1.35 13.96
CA GLY A 29 5.17 -1.93 12.78
C GLY A 29 6.62 -2.29 13.02
N GLN A 30 7.40 -2.46 11.96
CA GLN A 30 8.85 -2.71 12.04
C GLN A 30 9.66 -1.63 11.33
N VAL A 31 10.81 -1.27 11.88
CA VAL A 31 11.71 -0.29 11.29
C VAL A 31 12.24 -0.81 9.95
N SER A 32 11.97 -0.10 8.86
CA SER A 32 12.37 -0.53 7.51
C SER A 32 13.68 0.12 7.06
N GLY A 33 14.07 1.25 7.65
CA GLY A 33 15.25 1.99 7.25
C GLY A 33 15.46 3.26 8.06
N TYR A 34 16.61 3.89 7.83
CA TYR A 34 16.99 5.17 8.42
C TYR A 34 17.03 6.25 7.34
N THR A 35 16.65 7.46 7.73
CA THR A 35 16.73 8.67 6.90
C THR A 35 17.65 9.67 7.56
N THR A 36 17.97 10.76 6.87
CA THR A 36 18.79 11.85 7.43
C THR A 36 18.12 12.53 8.63
N ASP A 37 16.80 12.40 8.79
CA ASP A 37 16.00 13.03 9.84
C ASP A 37 15.51 12.03 10.90
N GLY A 38 15.68 10.72 10.70
CA GLY A 38 15.17 9.71 11.63
C GLY A 38 15.10 8.29 11.04
N PHE A 39 13.98 7.61 11.24
CA PHE A 39 13.74 6.26 10.75
C PHE A 39 12.31 6.07 10.23
N GLU A 40 12.12 5.10 9.34
CA GLU A 40 10.84 4.78 8.72
C GLU A 40 10.31 3.46 9.29
N VAL A 41 9.02 3.41 9.60
CA VAL A 41 8.35 2.21 10.12
C VAL A 41 7.42 1.65 9.06
N LYS A 42 7.60 0.38 8.72
CA LYS A 42 6.69 -0.36 7.85
C LYS A 42 5.68 -1.08 8.71
N ILE A 43 4.42 -0.68 8.57
CA ILE A 43 3.28 -1.38 9.17
C ILE A 43 3.06 -2.65 8.34
N GLY A 44 3.18 -3.81 8.98
CA GLY A 44 2.94 -5.11 8.37
C GLY A 44 1.64 -5.72 8.91
N GLU A 45 1.10 -6.67 8.15
CA GLU A 45 -0.16 -7.42 8.36
C GLU A 45 -0.38 -8.04 9.77
N GLY A 46 0.55 -7.91 10.71
CA GLY A 46 0.50 -8.49 12.05
C GLY A 46 0.16 -7.52 13.19
N GLY A 47 -0.15 -6.25 12.90
CA GLY A 47 -0.46 -5.22 13.90
C GLY A 47 -1.95 -4.90 14.00
N SER A 48 -2.84 -5.88 14.17
CA SER A 48 -4.27 -5.59 14.36
C SER A 48 -4.53 -4.98 15.75
N ALA A 49 -4.61 -3.66 15.83
CA ALA A 49 -5.58 -3.04 16.72
C ALA A 49 -6.93 -3.03 15.98
N SER A 50 -7.90 -3.74 16.52
CA SER A 50 -9.26 -3.85 15.99
C SER A 50 -9.88 -2.46 15.80
N GLY A 51 -9.93 -2.00 14.55
CA GLY A 51 -10.65 -0.82 14.13
C GLY A 51 -10.59 -0.67 12.63
N ASP A 52 -11.53 -1.33 11.93
CA ASP A 52 -12.10 -0.88 10.66
C ASP A 52 -11.15 -0.14 9.71
N ASP A 53 -10.12 -0.82 9.22
CA ASP A 53 -9.48 -0.42 7.97
C ASP A 53 -8.85 -1.68 7.38
N ALA A 54 -9.59 -2.29 6.47
CA ALA A 54 -8.98 -3.14 5.51
C ALA A 54 -8.06 -2.23 4.68
N GLU A 55 -6.77 -2.19 5.01
CA GLU A 55 -5.71 -1.83 4.06
C GLU A 55 -5.61 -2.96 3.02
N THR A 56 -6.69 -3.18 2.28
CA THR A 56 -6.72 -2.80 0.88
C THR A 56 -5.32 -2.51 0.35
N ILE A 57 -4.74 -3.54 -0.23
CA ILE A 57 -3.66 -3.45 -1.21
C ILE A 57 -3.83 -2.12 -1.98
N PRO A 58 -2.84 -1.21 -2.01
CA PRO A 58 -2.98 0.10 -2.65
C PRO A 58 -3.49 -0.10 -4.09
N GLY A 59 -4.77 0.24 -4.28
CA GLY A 59 -5.57 -0.15 -5.45
C GLY A 59 -7.02 -0.60 -5.18
N GLN A 60 -7.51 -0.68 -3.93
CA GLN A 60 -8.90 -1.10 -3.66
C GLN A 60 -9.75 -0.13 -2.82
N GLU A 61 -9.21 1.03 -2.39
CA GLU A 61 -10.05 2.13 -1.94
C GLU A 61 -10.60 2.78 -3.21
N PHE A 62 -11.69 2.16 -3.66
CA PHE A 62 -12.66 2.66 -4.61
C PHE A 62 -13.01 4.08 -4.17
N GLY A 63 -12.24 5.04 -4.67
CA GLY A 63 -12.74 6.37 -4.90
C GLY A 63 -14.08 6.19 -5.61
N GLU A 64 -15.08 6.88 -5.10
CA GLU A 64 -16.40 7.10 -5.68
C GLU A 64 -16.39 7.62 -7.15
N GLY A 65 -15.25 7.57 -7.84
CA GLY A 65 -15.14 7.66 -9.28
C GLY A 65 -15.76 6.43 -9.93
N TYR A 66 -16.57 6.67 -10.95
CA TYR A 66 -17.15 5.62 -11.77
C TYR A 66 -16.00 4.91 -12.50
N LEU A 67 -15.47 3.85 -11.88
CA LEU A 67 -14.48 2.99 -12.50
C LEU A 67 -15.14 2.33 -13.71
N MET A 68 -14.54 2.51 -14.88
CA MET A 68 -14.97 1.90 -16.13
C MET A 68 -13.85 1.01 -16.63
N TRP A 69 -14.18 -0.08 -17.31
CA TRP A 69 -13.18 -0.86 -18.02
C TRP A 69 -13.16 -0.44 -19.48
N ARG A 70 -11.99 -0.58 -20.12
CA ARG A 70 -11.82 -0.35 -21.55
C ARG A 70 -11.02 -1.48 -22.18
N CYS A 71 -11.48 -1.95 -23.34
CA CYS A 71 -10.77 -2.91 -24.16
C CYS A 71 -9.71 -2.20 -25.02
N SER A 72 -8.46 -2.68 -25.00
CA SER A 72 -7.38 -2.20 -25.86
C SER A 72 -7.53 -2.63 -27.32
N GLU A 73 -8.22 -3.73 -27.57
CA GLU A 73 -8.35 -4.32 -28.91
C GLU A 73 -9.46 -3.65 -29.73
N CYS A 74 -10.67 -3.51 -29.17
CA CYS A 74 -11.82 -2.93 -29.88
C CYS A 74 -12.23 -1.54 -29.38
N GLY A 75 -11.72 -1.09 -28.23
CA GLY A 75 -12.10 0.18 -27.63
C GLY A 75 -13.42 0.15 -26.85
N GLU A 76 -14.05 -1.01 -26.68
CA GLU A 76 -15.30 -1.16 -25.92
C GLU A 76 -15.10 -0.75 -24.46
N MET A 77 -16.11 -0.09 -23.89
CA MET A 77 -16.09 0.40 -22.52
C MET A 77 -17.34 -0.04 -21.76
N GLY A 78 -17.18 -0.37 -20.49
CA GLY A 78 -18.31 -0.75 -19.63
C GLY A 78 -18.07 -0.40 -18.16
N ASP A 79 -19.12 -0.52 -17.35
CA ASP A 79 -19.03 -0.27 -15.91
C ASP A 79 -18.22 -1.36 -15.20
N LEU A 80 -17.36 -0.95 -14.26
CA LEU A 80 -16.74 -1.87 -13.30
C LEU A 80 -17.59 -2.05 -12.03
N GLY A 81 -18.78 -1.45 -11.96
CA GLY A 81 -19.70 -1.63 -10.84
C GLY A 81 -20.15 -3.09 -10.65
N SER A 82 -20.15 -3.86 -11.74
CA SER A 82 -20.43 -5.30 -11.74
C SER A 82 -19.16 -6.17 -11.64
N GLY A 83 -17.97 -5.56 -11.64
CA GLY A 83 -16.67 -6.22 -11.76
C GLY A 83 -16.10 -6.24 -13.17
N MET A 84 -14.83 -6.63 -13.30
CA MET A 84 -14.10 -6.74 -14.57
C MET A 84 -14.45 -8.05 -15.29
N PRO A 85 -14.78 -8.04 -16.60
CA PRO A 85 -15.03 -9.27 -17.34
C PRO A 85 -13.73 -10.03 -17.67
N ASP A 86 -13.75 -11.36 -17.65
CA ASP A 86 -12.62 -12.21 -18.09
C ASP A 86 -12.38 -12.14 -19.62
N THR A 87 -13.37 -11.66 -20.36
CA THR A 87 -13.32 -11.58 -21.83
C THR A 87 -14.20 -10.43 -22.33
N CYS A 88 -13.72 -9.68 -23.32
CA CYS A 88 -14.45 -8.56 -23.88
C CYS A 88 -15.73 -9.05 -24.58
N PRO A 89 -16.93 -8.54 -24.21
CA PRO A 89 -18.20 -9.00 -24.77
C PRO A 89 -18.39 -8.64 -26.26
N GLU A 90 -17.72 -7.61 -26.76
CA GLU A 90 -17.85 -7.17 -28.15
C GLU A 90 -16.92 -7.93 -29.11
N CYS A 91 -15.65 -8.12 -28.74
CA CYS A 91 -14.65 -8.70 -29.66
C CYS A 91 -14.08 -10.05 -29.21
N GLY A 92 -14.37 -10.51 -27.99
CA GLY A 92 -13.82 -11.75 -27.45
C GLY A 92 -12.37 -11.68 -27.00
N ALA A 93 -11.79 -10.49 -26.85
CA ALA A 93 -10.42 -10.32 -26.36
C ALA A 93 -10.27 -10.79 -24.91
N PRO A 94 -9.13 -11.39 -24.53
CA PRO A 94 -8.90 -11.88 -23.17
C PRO A 94 -8.79 -10.73 -22.15
N GLU A 95 -8.93 -11.03 -20.85
CA GLU A 95 -8.81 -10.06 -19.75
C GLU A 95 -7.55 -9.18 -19.81
N GLU A 96 -6.42 -9.72 -20.30
CA GLU A 96 -5.16 -8.98 -20.47
C GLU A 96 -5.27 -7.81 -21.44
N SER A 97 -6.27 -7.84 -22.33
CA SER A 97 -6.61 -6.79 -23.28
C SER A 97 -7.66 -5.82 -22.74
N ILE A 98 -8.02 -5.92 -21.46
CA ILE A 98 -9.03 -5.09 -20.81
C ILE A 98 -8.35 -4.42 -19.61
N TYR A 99 -8.48 -3.11 -19.48
CA TYR A 99 -7.87 -2.35 -18.38
C TYR A 99 -8.88 -1.41 -17.74
N ALA A 100 -8.73 -1.19 -16.43
CA ALA A 100 -9.52 -0.21 -15.69
C ALA A 100 -9.08 1.21 -16.08
N VAL A 101 -10.06 2.09 -16.27
CA VAL A 101 -9.89 3.51 -16.55
C VAL A 101 -10.76 4.33 -15.60
N GLU A 102 -10.22 5.45 -15.16
CA GLU A 102 -10.94 6.49 -14.42
C GLU A 102 -11.36 7.56 -15.44
N GLU A 103 -12.60 8.04 -15.39
CA GLU A 103 -13.05 9.18 -16.20
C GLU A 103 -12.36 10.45 -15.66
N ASP A 104 -11.61 11.17 -16.51
CA ASP A 104 -10.93 12.46 -16.21
C ASP A 104 -11.93 13.61 -15.96
#